data_AF-A0AA90TCK7-F1
#
_entry.id   AF-A0AA90TCK7-F1
#
_cell.length_a   1.000
_cell.length_b   1.000
_cell.length_c   1.000
_cell.angle_alpha   90.00
_cell.angle_beta   90.00
_cell.angle_gamma   90.00
#
_symmetry.space_group_name_H-M   'P 1'
#
loop_
_entity.id
_entity.type
_entity.pdbx_description
1 polymer ?
#
loop_
_entity_poly.entity_id
_entity_poly.type
_entity_poly.pdbx_seq_one_letter_code
_entity_poly.pdbx_strand_id
1 'polypeptide(L)'
;MTTVFAMPVFDATVIFEGNELFKGKGSASMWAEKLAAEIGGEVGVQKIGTGWVLTGRVDGDDCLWGIHGQRLKRVVSAPAQ
;
A
#
# COMPACT_ATOMS: atom_id res chain seq x y z
N MET A 1 4.24 19.27 8.39
CA MET A 1 4.24 18.39 7.20
C MET A 1 3.30 17.24 7.51
N THR A 2 2.30 16.97 6.67
CA THR A 2 1.32 15.91 6.92
C THR A 2 1.87 14.60 6.35
N THR A 3 2.01 13.57 7.19
CA THR A 3 2.50 12.26 6.76
C THR A 3 1.58 11.61 5.72
N VAL A 4 2.13 10.86 4.77
CA VAL A 4 1.37 10.12 3.76
C VAL A 4 0.34 9.15 4.38
N PHE A 5 0.61 8.62 5.57
CA PHE A 5 -0.32 7.75 6.30
C PHE A 5 -1.59 8.49 6.78
N ALA A 6 -1.52 9.81 6.92
CA ALA A 6 -2.62 10.68 7.29
C ALA A 6 -3.31 11.32 6.07
N MET A 7 -2.89 11.00 4.84
CA MET A 7 -3.58 11.46 3.63
C MET A 7 -4.75 10.50 3.30
N PRO A 8 -5.92 11.02 2.93
CA PRO A 8 -7.02 10.19 2.46
C PRO A 8 -6.72 9.60 1.08
N VAL A 9 -6.97 8.31 0.92
CA VAL A 9 -6.98 7.58 -0.35
C VAL A 9 -8.38 7.67 -0.93
N PHE A 10 -8.54 8.46 -1.99
CA PHE A 10 -9.82 8.63 -2.71
C PHE A 10 -9.94 7.77 -3.97
N ASP A 11 -8.87 7.06 -4.33
CA ASP A 11 -8.87 6.15 -5.46
C ASP A 11 -9.85 4.99 -5.24
N ALA A 12 -10.33 4.38 -6.33
CA ALA A 12 -11.19 3.20 -6.21
C ALA A 12 -10.43 2.06 -5.49
N THR A 13 -11.09 1.45 -4.51
CA THR A 13 -10.55 0.32 -3.74
C THR A 13 -11.31 -0.97 -4.05
N VAL A 14 -10.71 -2.11 -3.70
CA VAL A 14 -11.34 -3.43 -3.74
C VAL A 14 -11.09 -4.13 -2.42
N ILE A 15 -12.05 -4.94 -1.96
CA ILE A 15 -11.84 -5.79 -0.79
C ILE A 15 -11.39 -7.18 -1.26
N PHE A 16 -10.28 -7.66 -0.73
CA PHE A 16 -9.76 -9.02 -0.96
C PHE A 16 -9.34 -9.63 0.38
N GLU A 17 -9.91 -10.79 0.73
CA GLU A 17 -9.64 -11.48 2.01
C GLU A 17 -9.74 -10.58 3.25
N GLY A 18 -10.71 -9.65 3.25
CA GLY A 18 -10.91 -8.69 4.34
C GLY A 18 -9.95 -7.49 4.34
N ASN A 19 -8.99 -7.43 3.42
CA ASN A 19 -8.10 -6.29 3.22
C ASN A 19 -8.64 -5.36 2.13
N GLU A 20 -8.64 -4.05 2.39
CA GLU A 20 -8.93 -3.05 1.36
C GLU A 20 -7.66 -2.74 0.58
N LEU A 21 -7.70 -2.92 -0.74
CA LEU A 21 -6.55 -2.82 -1.65
C LEU A 21 -6.81 -1.77 -2.73
N PHE A 22 -5.74 -1.31 -3.38
CA PHE A 22 -5.88 -0.44 -4.56
C PHE A 22 -6.51 -1.22 -5.71
N LYS A 23 -7.54 -0.67 -6.34
CA LYS A 23 -8.20 -1.30 -7.50
C LYS A 23 -7.30 -1.35 -8.73
N GLY A 24 -6.48 -0.32 -8.93
CA GLY A 24 -5.64 -0.16 -10.12
C GLY A 24 -4.15 -0.09 -9.80
N LYS A 25 -3.33 -0.60 -10.74
CA LYS A 25 -1.87 -0.45 -10.67
C LYS A 25 -1.46 1.03 -10.66
N GLY A 26 -2.08 1.86 -11.49
CA GLY A 26 -1.74 3.29 -11.58
C GLY A 26 -1.94 4.05 -10.27
N SER A 27 -3.08 3.85 -9.60
CA SER A 27 -3.30 4.42 -8.26
C SER A 27 -2.31 3.88 -7.25
N ALA A 28 -2.04 2.57 -7.26
CA ALA A 28 -1.04 1.98 -6.36
C ALA A 28 0.36 2.58 -6.58
N SER A 29 0.78 2.76 -7.84
CA SER A 29 2.09 3.32 -8.19
C SER A 29 2.24 4.79 -7.75
N MET A 30 1.21 5.61 -7.92
CA MET A 30 1.21 6.99 -7.42
C MET A 30 1.38 7.04 -5.90
N TRP A 31 0.74 6.12 -5.15
CA TRP A 31 0.91 6.05 -3.71
C TRP A 31 2.26 5.45 -3.30
N ALA A 32 2.81 4.54 -4.09
CA ALA A 32 4.16 4.01 -3.89
C ALA A 32 5.20 5.11 -3.97
N GLU A 33 5.13 6.00 -4.96
CA GLU A 33 6.02 7.17 -5.09
C GLU A 33 5.95 8.09 -3.85
N LYS A 34 4.74 8.37 -3.36
CA LYS A 34 4.55 9.20 -2.14
C LYS A 34 5.12 8.51 -0.90
N LEU A 35 4.89 7.21 -0.75
CA LEU A 35 5.41 6.46 0.39
C LEU A 35 6.93 6.37 0.33
N ALA A 36 7.51 6.14 -0.84
CA ALA A 36 8.96 6.11 -1.05
C ALA A 36 9.63 7.41 -0.61
N ALA A 37 9.03 8.56 -0.95
CA ALA A 37 9.50 9.87 -0.51
C ALA A 37 9.40 10.07 1.01
N GLU A 38 8.36 9.54 1.66
CA GLU A 38 8.17 9.61 3.12
C GLU A 38 9.19 8.75 3.88
N ILE A 39 9.40 7.51 3.45
CA ILE A 39 10.24 6.54 4.17
C ILE A 39 11.72 6.56 3.74
N GLY A 40 12.05 7.31 2.68
CA GLY A 40 13.42 7.42 2.17
C GLY A 40 13.95 6.13 1.53
N GLY A 41 13.08 5.32 0.92
CA GLY A 41 13.42 4.01 0.36
C GLY A 41 12.56 3.63 -0.84
N GLU A 42 12.94 2.56 -1.53
CA GLU A 42 12.18 2.07 -2.68
C GLU A 42 10.85 1.44 -2.22
N VAL A 43 9.77 1.82 -2.91
CA VAL A 43 8.45 1.23 -2.73
C VAL A 43 7.94 0.78 -4.09
N GLY A 44 7.65 -0.51 -4.20
CA GLY A 44 7.04 -1.13 -5.37
C GLY A 44 5.54 -1.34 -5.21
N VAL A 45 4.94 -2.02 -6.19
CA VAL A 45 3.55 -2.46 -6.15
C VAL A 45 3.45 -3.93 -6.55
N GLN A 46 2.61 -4.67 -5.84
CA GLN A 46 2.37 -6.09 -6.11
C GLN A 46 0.88 -6.36 -6.25
N LYS A 47 0.50 -7.14 -7.25
CA LYS A 47 -0.87 -7.60 -7.42
C LYS A 47 -1.15 -8.75 -6.45
N ILE A 48 -2.24 -8.64 -5.68
CA ILE A 48 -2.72 -9.70 -4.79
C ILE A 48 -4.23 -9.86 -5.02
N GLY A 49 -4.62 -11.05 -5.48
CA GLY A 49 -6.01 -11.32 -5.88
C GLY A 49 -6.50 -10.34 -6.95
N THR A 50 -7.57 -9.62 -6.62
CA THR A 50 -8.20 -8.61 -7.48
C THR A 50 -7.66 -7.19 -7.29
N GLY A 51 -6.73 -6.98 -6.36
CA GLY A 51 -6.21 -5.66 -6.00
C GLY A 51 -4.69 -5.57 -6.04
N TRP A 52 -4.20 -4.42 -5.58
CA TRP A 52 -2.77 -4.09 -5.52
C TRP A 52 -2.40 -3.59 -4.13
N VAL A 53 -1.22 -3.99 -3.65
CA VAL A 53 -0.58 -3.50 -2.43
C VAL A 53 0.71 -2.75 -2.79
N LEU A 54 1.16 -1.89 -1.88
CA LEU A 54 2.51 -1.34 -1.92
C LEU A 54 3.45 -2.31 -1.20
N THR A 55 4.66 -2.44 -1.72
CA THR A 55 5.71 -3.31 -1.16
C THR A 55 6.96 -2.50 -0.92
N GLY A 56 7.71 -2.78 0.14
CA GLY A 56 8.92 -2.01 0.45
C GLY A 56 9.55 -2.50 1.74
N ARG A 57 10.60 -1.81 2.20
CA ARG A 57 11.35 -2.18 3.40
C ARG A 57 11.48 -1.00 4.33
N VAL A 58 11.27 -1.22 5.63
CA VAL A 58 11.48 -0.22 6.69
C VAL A 58 12.32 -0.87 7.77
N ASP A 59 13.42 -0.24 8.16
CA ASP A 59 14.35 -0.73 9.20
C ASP A 59 14.87 -2.17 8.97
N GLY A 60 14.91 -2.61 7.71
CA GLY A 60 15.33 -3.97 7.35
C GLY A 60 14.19 -4.96 7.16
N ASP A 61 12.97 -4.63 7.60
CA ASP A 61 11.80 -5.50 7.54
C ASP A 61 10.95 -5.27 6.29
N ASP A 62 10.59 -6.37 5.62
CA ASP A 62 9.70 -6.33 4.47
C ASP A 62 8.28 -5.95 4.91
N CYS A 63 7.73 -4.94 4.26
CA CYS A 63 6.46 -4.31 4.60
C CYS A 63 5.51 -4.35 3.41
N LEU A 64 4.25 -4.60 3.71
CA LEU A 64 3.13 -4.47 2.78
C LEU A 64 2.17 -3.41 3.29
N TRP A 65 1.70 -2.55 2.39
CA TRP A 65 0.68 -1.56 2.71
C TRP A 65 -0.54 -1.72 1.82
N GLY A 66 -1.69 -1.82 2.46
CA GLY A 66 -3.01 -1.71 1.86
C GLY A 66 -3.72 -0.46 2.39
N ILE A 67 -5.03 -0.46 2.27
CA ILE A 67 -5.90 0.64 2.68
C ILE A 67 -6.73 0.16 3.88
N HIS A 68 -7.05 1.07 4.78
CA HIS A 68 -8.01 0.83 5.85
C HIS A 68 -8.70 2.13 6.20
N GLY A 69 -10.00 2.24 5.91
CA GLY A 69 -10.77 3.45 6.21
C GLY A 69 -10.22 4.66 5.46
N GLN A 70 -9.95 4.47 4.16
CA GLN A 70 -9.39 5.50 3.26
C GLN A 70 -7.98 5.96 3.64
N ARG A 71 -7.20 5.15 4.36
CA ARG A 71 -5.83 5.51 4.75
C ARG A 71 -4.88 4.36 4.46
N LEU A 72 -3.65 4.70 4.11
CA LEU A 72 -2.59 3.71 3.97
C LEU A 72 -2.30 3.06 5.33
N LYS A 73 -2.30 1.73 5.38
CA LYS A 73 -2.02 0.97 6.61
C LYS A 73 -1.17 -0.25 6.28
N ARG A 74 -0.25 -0.60 7.19
CA ARG A 74 0.46 -1.89 7.10
C ARG A 74 -0.56 -3.03 7.18
N VAL A 75 -0.48 -3.96 6.25
CA VAL A 75 -1.32 -5.16 6.23
C VAL A 75 -0.48 -6.36 6.61
N VAL A 76 -0.99 -7.18 7.54
CA VAL A 76 -0.32 -8.41 7.98
C VAL A 76 -0.76 -9.52 7.05
N SER A 77 -0.07 -9.68 5.92
CA SER A 77 0.18 -10.97 5.25
C SER A 77 0.61 -10.76 3.79
N ALA A 78 1.77 -11.30 3.42
CA ALA A 78 1.81 -12.10 2.21
C ALA A 78 1.29 -13.49 2.60
N PRO A 79 0.45 -14.17 1.80
CA PRO A 79 0.26 -15.60 1.98
C PRO A 79 1.64 -16.28 1.84
N ALA A 80 1.90 -17.25 2.70
CA ALA A 80 2.99 -18.21 2.50
C ALA A 80 2.80 -18.90 1.15
N GLN A 81 3.93 -19.23 0.51
CA GLN A 81 4.06 -19.91 -0.79
C GLN A 81 3.04 -21.02 -1.04
#